data_AF-A0A661BXH4-F1
#
_entry.id   AF-A0A661BXH4-F1
#
_cell.length_a   1.000
_cell.length_b   1.000
_cell.length_c   1.000
_cell.angle_alpha   90.00
_cell.angle_beta   90.00
_cell.angle_gamma   90.00
#
_symmetry.space_group_name_H-M   'P 1'
#
loop_
_entity.id
_entity.type
_entity.pdbx_description
1 polymer ?
#
loop_
_entity_poly.entity_id
_entity_poly.type
_entity_poly.pdbx_seq_one_letter_code
_entity_poly.pdbx_strand_id
1 'polypeptide(L)'
;GSRALKNNVLRAMAVLAFIAIFVLDIPFPYIVLAAGVIGYFGSRVSPEYFKAGAGHGASKETYGSAIIDDDTPAPEHAKFKWSRFIVYLVIGLFIGGVAMVMLLNAYGWQGTLTQMGWFFTKAALVTFGGAYAVLPYVYQGGVEQYGWLTGTQMIDGLALGETTPGPLIMVVAFVGFVGGWTKEVFGPDSLLLAGAAGASIATLFTFLPSFLFILLGGPAVEATRDDVKFTAPLTGITAAVVGVILNLAAFFAYHVLWPQGFEGSFEWFSALIGIAAFIALFRYKVGIVSVIGVCAGLGFGYSSVL
;
A
#
# COMPACT_ATOMS: atom_id res chain seq x y z
N GLY A 1 -13.41 -6.19 -3.57
CA GLY A 1 -14.15 -6.03 -4.85
C GLY A 1 -15.52 -5.41 -4.68
N SER A 2 -16.47 -6.09 -4.02
CA SER A 2 -17.90 -5.71 -3.98
C SER A 2 -18.21 -4.31 -3.42
N ARG A 3 -17.37 -3.79 -2.51
CA ARG A 3 -17.52 -2.43 -1.96
C ARG A 3 -17.05 -1.32 -2.91
N ALA A 4 -16.08 -1.62 -3.78
CA ALA A 4 -15.43 -0.66 -4.67
C ALA A 4 -15.98 -0.70 -6.11
N LEU A 5 -16.34 -1.88 -6.63
CA LEU A 5 -16.77 -2.08 -8.02
C LEU A 5 -18.30 -2.16 -8.14
N LYS A 6 -18.97 -1.03 -7.92
CA LYS A 6 -20.44 -0.94 -7.84
C LYS A 6 -21.16 -0.99 -9.18
N ASN A 7 -20.47 -0.67 -10.28
CA ASN A 7 -21.06 -0.64 -11.62
C ASN A 7 -20.09 -1.19 -12.68
N ASN A 8 -20.59 -1.35 -13.90
CA ASN A 8 -19.82 -1.94 -15.01
C ASN A 8 -18.66 -1.05 -15.47
N VAL A 9 -18.77 0.28 -15.34
CA VAL A 9 -17.71 1.23 -15.71
C VAL A 9 -16.50 1.05 -14.80
N LEU A 10 -16.72 1.01 -13.47
CA LEU A 10 -15.65 0.78 -12.50
C LEU A 10 -15.03 -0.62 -12.66
N ARG A 11 -15.83 -1.65 -13.00
CA ARG A 11 -15.32 -2.99 -13.33
C ARG A 11 -14.43 -2.96 -14.57
N ALA A 12 -14.84 -2.27 -15.63
CA ALA A 12 -14.03 -2.10 -16.83
C ALA A 12 -12.71 -1.38 -16.52
N MET A 13 -12.74 -0.32 -15.70
CA MET A 13 -11.52 0.36 -15.25
C MET A 13 -10.58 -0.58 -14.49
N ALA A 14 -11.10 -1.43 -13.60
CA ALA A 14 -10.29 -2.41 -12.88
C ALA A 14 -9.65 -3.43 -13.84
N VAL A 15 -10.42 -3.95 -14.81
CA VAL A 15 -9.89 -4.89 -15.82
C VAL A 15 -8.83 -4.22 -16.69
N LEU A 16 -9.06 -2.98 -17.15
CA LEU A 16 -8.07 -2.23 -17.92
C LEU A 16 -6.81 -1.93 -17.12
N ALA A 17 -6.94 -1.57 -15.84
CA ALA A 17 -5.80 -1.37 -14.95
C ALA A 17 -5.00 -2.66 -14.77
N PHE A 18 -5.68 -3.81 -14.61
CA PHE A 18 -5.04 -5.12 -14.56
C PHE A 18 -4.29 -5.43 -15.85
N ILE A 19 -4.91 -5.26 -17.02
CA ILE A 19 -4.26 -5.49 -18.32
C ILE A 19 -3.05 -4.55 -18.50
N ALA A 20 -3.19 -3.27 -18.14
CA ALA A 20 -2.14 -2.28 -18.25
C ALA A 20 -0.90 -2.65 -17.43
N ILE A 21 -1.07 -3.12 -16.20
CA ILE A 21 0.08 -3.49 -15.36
C ILE A 21 0.60 -4.91 -15.67
N PHE A 22 -0.28 -5.87 -15.95
CA PHE A 22 0.08 -7.29 -16.07
C PHE A 22 0.57 -7.67 -17.48
N VAL A 23 0.01 -7.06 -18.52
CA VAL A 23 0.30 -7.41 -19.92
C VAL A 23 1.19 -6.38 -20.58
N LEU A 24 1.02 -5.10 -20.23
CA LEU A 24 1.73 -3.99 -20.88
C LEU A 24 2.89 -3.43 -20.04
N ASP A 25 3.15 -4.01 -18.86
CA ASP A 25 4.18 -3.57 -17.91
C ASP A 25 4.16 -2.06 -17.60
N ILE A 26 2.96 -1.44 -17.64
CA ILE A 26 2.83 -0.01 -17.40
C ILE A 26 3.06 0.27 -15.91
N PRO A 27 3.99 1.17 -15.55
CA PRO A 27 4.25 1.50 -14.15
C PRO A 27 3.00 2.01 -13.44
N PHE A 28 2.81 1.52 -12.21
CA PHE A 28 1.64 1.81 -11.39
C PHE A 28 1.23 3.30 -11.30
N PRO A 29 2.16 4.27 -11.14
CA PRO A 29 1.79 5.70 -11.05
C PRO A 29 1.02 6.21 -12.28
N TYR A 30 1.35 5.72 -13.48
CA TYR A 30 0.66 6.13 -14.70
C TYR A 30 -0.77 5.59 -14.76
N ILE A 31 -0.99 4.38 -14.25
CA ILE A 31 -2.32 3.76 -14.17
C ILE A 31 -3.21 4.57 -13.23
N VAL A 32 -2.67 4.99 -12.07
CA VAL A 32 -3.39 5.83 -11.10
C VAL A 32 -3.73 7.20 -11.71
N LEU A 33 -2.77 7.85 -12.36
CA LEU A 33 -3.00 9.14 -13.02
C LEU A 33 -4.09 9.03 -14.10
N ALA A 34 -4.01 8.02 -14.96
CA ALA A 34 -5.02 7.77 -15.99
C ALA A 34 -6.40 7.52 -15.35
N ALA A 35 -6.47 6.71 -14.30
CA ALA A 35 -7.72 6.43 -13.58
C ALA A 35 -8.32 7.68 -12.92
N GLY A 36 -7.48 8.56 -12.35
CA GLY A 36 -7.90 9.84 -11.78
C GLY A 36 -8.45 10.80 -12.85
N VAL A 37 -7.78 10.90 -13.99
CA VAL A 37 -8.24 11.71 -15.15
C VAL A 37 -9.57 11.17 -15.69
N ILE A 38 -9.67 9.86 -15.90
CA ILE A 38 -10.90 9.20 -16.36
C ILE A 38 -12.03 9.41 -15.35
N GLY A 39 -11.77 9.30 -14.05
CA GLY A 39 -12.76 9.57 -13.00
C GLY A 39 -13.22 11.04 -12.99
N TYR A 40 -12.28 11.98 -13.17
CA TYR A 40 -12.59 13.41 -13.24
C TYR A 40 -13.48 13.76 -14.43
N PHE A 41 -13.07 13.39 -15.64
CA PHE A 41 -13.87 13.67 -16.84
C PHE A 41 -15.16 12.84 -16.88
N GLY A 42 -15.10 11.57 -16.47
CA GLY A 42 -16.25 10.67 -16.39
C GLY A 42 -17.35 11.18 -15.48
N SER A 43 -17.00 11.83 -14.37
CA SER A 43 -17.99 12.45 -13.48
C SER A 43 -18.65 13.71 -14.01
N ARG A 44 -18.04 14.41 -14.98
CA ARG A 44 -18.66 15.54 -15.66
C ARG A 44 -19.68 15.10 -16.71
N VAL A 45 -19.45 13.95 -17.34
CA VAL A 45 -20.33 13.42 -18.39
C VAL A 45 -21.45 12.58 -17.78
N SER A 46 -21.11 11.68 -16.85
CA SER A 46 -22.06 10.76 -16.22
C SER A 46 -21.81 10.66 -14.71
N PRO A 47 -22.27 11.65 -13.93
CA PRO A 47 -22.01 11.74 -12.49
C PRO A 47 -22.50 10.50 -11.71
N GLU A 48 -23.56 9.84 -12.17
CA GLU A 48 -24.18 8.71 -11.48
C GLU A 48 -23.26 7.49 -11.32
N TYR A 49 -22.32 7.27 -12.24
CA TYR A 49 -21.37 6.15 -12.18
C TYR A 49 -20.14 6.42 -11.30
N PHE A 50 -19.88 7.68 -10.97
CA PHE A 50 -18.68 8.12 -10.23
C PHE A 50 -18.98 8.77 -8.88
N LYS A 51 -20.25 8.80 -8.45
CA LYS A 51 -20.58 9.14 -7.07
C LYS A 51 -19.89 8.16 -6.14
N ALA A 52 -18.97 8.67 -5.31
CA ALA A 52 -18.37 7.87 -4.26
C ALA A 52 -19.48 7.29 -3.39
N GLY A 53 -19.42 5.98 -3.13
CA GLY A 53 -20.18 5.45 -2.01
C GLY A 53 -19.67 6.14 -0.76
N ALA A 54 -20.54 6.87 -0.06
CA ALA A 54 -20.25 7.46 1.24
C ALA A 54 -19.37 6.51 2.06
N GLY A 55 -18.27 7.06 2.60
CA GLY A 55 -17.31 6.33 3.43
C GLY A 55 -18.02 5.60 4.57
N HIS A 56 -17.37 4.53 5.06
CA HIS A 56 -17.79 3.67 6.17
C HIS A 56 -19.30 3.53 6.31
N GLY A 57 -19.87 2.53 5.62
CA GLY A 57 -21.30 2.28 5.61
C GLY A 57 -21.91 2.50 6.99
N ALA A 58 -22.74 3.54 7.09
CA ALA A 58 -23.51 3.82 8.28
C ALA A 58 -24.15 2.51 8.72
N SER A 59 -23.71 1.99 9.87
CA SER A 59 -24.39 0.87 10.49
C SER A 59 -25.84 1.32 10.67
N LYS A 60 -26.81 0.53 10.20
CA LYS A 60 -28.23 0.78 10.50
C LYS A 60 -28.52 0.69 12.01
N GLU A 61 -27.56 0.19 12.79
CA GLU A 61 -27.57 0.17 14.24
C GLU A 61 -27.38 1.60 14.79
N THR A 62 -28.42 2.12 15.44
CA THR A 62 -28.39 3.44 16.08
C THR A 62 -28.07 3.24 17.57
N TYR A 63 -26.83 3.53 17.98
CA TYR A 63 -26.36 3.33 19.36
C TYR A 63 -26.65 4.52 20.31
N GLY A 64 -27.62 5.37 19.96
CA GLY A 64 -27.89 6.64 20.66
C GLY A 64 -26.99 7.79 20.19
N SER A 65 -27.20 8.99 20.74
CA SER A 65 -26.37 10.16 20.41
C SER A 65 -24.98 9.99 21.01
N ALA A 66 -23.95 9.99 20.16
CA ALA A 66 -22.56 9.97 20.62
C ALA A 66 -22.21 11.31 21.31
N ILE A 67 -21.27 11.26 22.26
CA ILE A 67 -20.73 12.47 22.93
C ILE A 67 -20.01 13.38 21.91
N ILE A 68 -19.48 12.77 20.85
CA ILE A 68 -18.94 13.44 19.66
C ILE A 68 -19.64 12.76 18.48
N ASP A 69 -20.54 13.48 17.83
CA ASP A 69 -21.24 13.05 16.62
C ASP A 69 -20.85 13.89 15.40
N ASP A 70 -21.48 13.62 14.26
CA ASP A 70 -21.24 14.34 13.00
C ASP A 70 -21.66 15.82 13.02
N ASP A 71 -22.51 16.21 13.98
CA ASP A 71 -23.03 17.57 14.20
C ASP A 71 -22.20 18.34 15.23
N THR A 72 -21.23 17.69 15.90
CA THR A 72 -20.35 18.31 16.88
C THR A 72 -19.41 19.29 16.18
N PRO A 73 -19.39 20.58 16.56
CA PRO A 73 -18.63 21.58 15.84
C PRO A 73 -17.13 21.27 15.89
N ALA A 74 -16.48 21.30 14.73
CA ALA A 74 -15.06 21.02 14.63
C ALA A 74 -14.25 21.92 15.59
N PRO A 75 -13.38 21.34 16.44
CA PRO A 75 -12.58 22.11 17.39
C PRO A 75 -11.67 23.09 16.66
N GLU A 76 -11.21 24.16 17.32
CA GLU A 76 -10.47 25.22 16.64
C GLU A 76 -9.21 24.73 15.91
N HIS A 77 -8.55 23.70 16.42
CA HIS A 77 -7.38 23.08 15.79
C HIS A 77 -7.74 22.21 14.57
N ALA A 78 -9.00 21.80 14.40
CA ALA A 78 -9.47 21.07 13.23
C ALA A 78 -9.97 22.01 12.10
N LYS A 79 -10.25 23.29 12.41
CA LYS A 79 -10.62 24.29 11.39
C LYS A 79 -9.43 24.68 10.52
N PHE A 80 -9.64 24.72 9.20
CA PHE A 80 -8.62 25.14 8.24
C PHE A 80 -8.12 26.57 8.52
N LYS A 81 -6.80 26.74 8.63
CA LYS A 81 -6.13 28.05 8.72
C LYS A 81 -4.84 27.99 7.91
N TRP A 82 -4.66 28.97 7.00
CA TRP A 82 -3.48 29.07 6.13
C TRP A 82 -2.15 29.15 6.90
N SER A 83 -2.12 29.80 8.06
CA SER A 83 -0.92 29.86 8.90
C SER A 83 -0.48 28.48 9.38
N ARG A 84 -1.41 27.67 9.89
CA ARG A 84 -1.13 26.30 10.35
C ARG A 84 -0.72 25.39 9.19
N PHE A 85 -1.38 25.54 8.04
CA PHE A 85 -1.00 24.84 6.81
C PHE A 85 0.48 25.11 6.45
N ILE A 86 0.89 26.37 6.39
CA ILE A 86 2.27 26.74 6.06
C ILE A 86 3.24 26.21 7.12
N VAL A 87 2.91 26.33 8.40
CA VAL A 87 3.78 25.84 9.49
C VAL A 87 4.02 24.34 9.39
N TYR A 88 2.97 23.52 9.25
CA TYR A 88 3.13 22.07 9.13
C TYR A 88 3.89 21.68 7.87
N LEU A 89 3.61 22.36 6.75
CA LEU A 89 4.32 22.14 5.49
C LEU A 89 5.82 22.42 5.66
N VAL A 90 6.19 23.57 6.23
CA VAL A 90 7.59 23.96 6.45
C VAL A 90 8.28 22.99 7.39
N ILE A 91 7.64 22.58 8.50
CA ILE A 91 8.22 21.64 9.45
C ILE A 91 8.49 20.28 8.79
N GLY A 92 7.52 19.72 8.06
CA GLY A 92 7.73 18.41 7.44
C GLY A 92 8.72 18.45 6.28
N LEU A 93 8.72 19.52 5.46
CA LEU A 93 9.75 19.72 4.44
C LEU A 93 11.14 19.90 5.04
N PHE A 94 11.23 20.59 6.18
CA PHE A 94 12.49 20.75 6.90
C PHE A 94 13.00 19.40 7.44
N ILE A 95 12.16 18.63 8.12
CA ILE A 95 12.54 17.30 8.65
C ILE A 95 13.00 16.38 7.52
N GLY A 96 12.19 16.26 6.46
CA GLY A 96 12.49 15.38 5.33
C GLY A 96 13.71 15.85 4.54
N GLY A 97 13.83 17.16 4.31
CA GLY A 97 14.96 17.78 3.62
C GLY A 97 16.27 17.62 4.38
N VAL A 98 16.28 17.90 5.69
CA VAL A 98 17.47 17.71 6.54
C VAL A 98 17.87 16.25 6.58
N ALA A 99 16.94 15.32 6.78
CA ALA A 99 17.24 13.89 6.76
C ALA A 99 17.84 13.45 5.41
N MET A 100 17.27 13.91 4.29
CA MET A 100 17.76 13.57 2.96
C MET A 100 19.14 14.17 2.68
N VAL A 101 19.40 15.41 3.09
CA VAL A 101 20.70 16.07 2.98
C VAL A 101 21.75 15.36 3.84
N MET A 102 21.39 14.90 5.04
CA MET A 102 22.29 14.10 5.87
C MET A 102 22.66 12.78 5.20
N LEU A 103 21.69 12.08 4.61
CA LEU A 103 21.95 10.84 3.86
C LEU A 103 22.83 11.08 2.63
N LEU A 104 22.56 12.14 1.87
CA LEU A 104 23.34 12.56 0.72
C LEU A 104 24.80 12.84 1.08
N ASN A 105 25.05 13.55 2.18
CA ASN A 105 26.40 13.85 2.62
C ASN A 105 27.13 12.61 3.17
N ALA A 106 26.42 11.70 3.83
CA ALA A 106 27.02 10.51 4.45
C ALA A 106 27.27 9.35 3.46
N TYR A 107 26.33 9.10 2.53
CA TYR A 107 26.34 7.92 1.66
C TYR A 107 26.35 8.25 0.16
N GLY A 108 26.24 9.54 -0.21
CA GLY A 108 26.11 9.96 -1.60
C GLY A 108 24.72 9.66 -2.19
N TRP A 109 24.51 10.07 -3.45
CA TRP A 109 23.25 9.80 -4.15
C TRP A 109 23.01 8.30 -4.38
N GLN A 110 24.05 7.55 -4.76
CA GLN A 110 23.95 6.12 -5.07
C GLN A 110 23.95 5.22 -3.81
N GLY A 111 24.10 5.81 -2.62
CA GLY A 111 24.04 5.06 -1.37
C GLY A 111 22.68 4.43 -1.15
N THR A 112 22.65 3.18 -0.68
CA THR A 112 21.42 2.41 -0.45
C THR A 112 20.39 3.15 0.40
N LEU A 113 20.80 3.74 1.53
CA LEU A 113 19.89 4.48 2.42
C LEU A 113 19.35 5.75 1.77
N THR A 114 20.16 6.44 0.97
CA THR A 114 19.72 7.61 0.20
C THR A 114 18.67 7.21 -0.84
N GLN A 115 18.92 6.13 -1.58
CA GLN A 115 17.97 5.59 -2.55
C GLN A 115 16.68 5.11 -1.88
N MET A 116 16.76 4.48 -0.71
CA MET A 116 15.59 4.14 0.10
C MET A 116 14.78 5.39 0.48
N GLY A 117 15.44 6.43 1.02
CA GLY A 117 14.76 7.67 1.39
C GLY A 117 14.03 8.30 0.20
N TRP A 118 14.68 8.38 -0.96
CA TRP A 118 14.07 8.89 -2.19
C TRP A 118 12.92 8.02 -2.69
N PHE A 119 13.12 6.70 -2.71
CA PHE A 119 12.14 5.74 -3.19
C PHE A 119 10.87 5.73 -2.34
N PHE A 120 11.01 5.65 -1.01
CA PHE A 120 9.87 5.62 -0.09
C PHE A 120 9.15 6.97 -0.01
N THR A 121 9.88 8.09 -0.17
CA THR A 121 9.22 9.40 -0.36
C THR A 121 8.34 9.39 -1.61
N LYS A 122 8.86 8.92 -2.75
CA LYS A 122 8.06 8.79 -3.97
C LYS A 122 6.88 7.87 -3.76
N ALA A 123 7.09 6.69 -3.17
CA ALA A 123 6.04 5.73 -2.86
C ALA A 123 4.91 6.41 -2.09
N ALA A 124 5.22 7.15 -1.03
CA ALA A 124 4.22 7.86 -0.23
C ALA A 124 3.48 8.98 -0.99
N LEU A 125 4.10 9.58 -2.01
CA LEU A 125 3.49 10.65 -2.81
C LEU A 125 2.65 10.13 -3.99
N VAL A 126 3.01 8.97 -4.55
CA VAL A 126 2.40 8.46 -5.79
C VAL A 126 1.46 7.27 -5.57
N THR A 127 1.40 6.74 -4.35
CA THR A 127 0.54 5.58 -4.05
C THR A 127 -0.80 6.00 -3.46
N PHE A 128 -1.86 5.66 -4.19
CA PHE A 128 -3.24 5.94 -3.82
C PHE A 128 -4.02 4.63 -3.81
N GLY A 129 -4.94 4.46 -2.85
CA GLY A 129 -5.74 3.23 -2.73
C GLY A 129 -5.46 2.36 -1.49
N GLY A 130 -4.77 2.91 -0.50
CA GLY A 130 -4.51 2.23 0.78
C GLY A 130 -3.27 1.34 0.75
N ALA A 131 -3.03 0.63 1.86
CA ALA A 131 -1.78 -0.11 2.07
C ALA A 131 -1.53 -1.23 1.04
N TYR A 132 -2.56 -1.83 0.44
CA TYR A 132 -2.36 -2.84 -0.62
C TYR A 132 -1.92 -2.23 -1.96
N ALA A 133 -2.22 -0.96 -2.19
CA ALA A 133 -1.86 -0.28 -3.44
C ALA A 133 -0.38 0.11 -3.51
N VAL A 134 0.29 0.21 -2.36
CA VAL A 134 1.73 0.52 -2.29
C VAL A 134 2.60 -0.70 -2.64
N LEU A 135 2.07 -1.92 -2.44
CA LEU A 135 2.83 -3.17 -2.56
C LEU A 135 3.40 -3.38 -3.97
N PRO A 136 2.66 -3.18 -5.08
CA PRO A 136 3.22 -3.34 -6.42
C PRO A 136 4.33 -2.33 -6.71
N TYR A 137 4.19 -1.09 -6.24
CA TYR A 137 5.22 -0.06 -6.37
C TYR A 137 6.49 -0.47 -5.61
N VAL A 138 6.33 -0.93 -4.35
CA VAL A 138 7.43 -1.41 -3.51
C VAL A 138 8.06 -2.68 -4.06
N TYR A 139 7.27 -3.54 -4.70
CA TYR A 139 7.76 -4.74 -5.39
C TYR A 139 8.66 -4.36 -6.57
N GLN A 140 8.14 -3.56 -7.51
CA GLN A 140 8.89 -3.11 -8.70
C GLN A 140 10.18 -2.39 -8.30
N GLY A 141 10.13 -1.52 -7.30
CA GLY A 141 11.32 -0.83 -6.81
C GLY A 141 12.26 -1.75 -6.04
N GLY A 142 11.79 -2.32 -4.94
CA GLY A 142 12.61 -3.05 -3.98
C GLY A 142 13.15 -4.36 -4.52
N VAL A 143 12.38 -5.10 -5.32
CA VAL A 143 12.79 -6.40 -5.88
C VAL A 143 13.43 -6.24 -7.25
N GLU A 144 12.70 -5.66 -8.22
CA GLU A 144 13.14 -5.66 -9.62
C GLU A 144 14.22 -4.62 -9.89
N GLN A 145 14.05 -3.39 -9.39
CA GLN A 145 14.94 -2.27 -9.71
C GLN A 145 16.19 -2.21 -8.82
N TYR A 146 16.02 -2.21 -7.50
CA TYR A 146 17.12 -2.01 -6.54
C TYR A 146 17.70 -3.33 -6.00
N GLY A 147 16.97 -4.44 -6.12
CA GLY A 147 17.37 -5.74 -5.60
C GLY A 147 17.73 -5.70 -4.10
N TRP A 148 16.91 -5.01 -3.31
CA TRP A 148 17.01 -4.95 -1.85
C TRP A 148 16.56 -6.26 -1.19
N LEU A 149 15.59 -6.94 -1.80
CA LEU A 149 15.05 -8.21 -1.35
C LEU A 149 14.58 -9.04 -2.54
N THR A 150 14.45 -10.35 -2.36
CA THR A 150 13.89 -11.26 -3.37
C THR A 150 12.37 -11.21 -3.38
N GLY A 151 11.75 -11.73 -4.45
CA GLY A 151 10.29 -11.88 -4.52
C GLY A 151 9.72 -12.74 -3.38
N THR A 152 10.43 -13.79 -2.98
CA THR A 152 10.08 -14.64 -1.83
C THR A 152 10.14 -13.88 -0.51
N GLN A 153 11.21 -13.11 -0.27
CA GLN A 153 11.32 -12.26 0.92
C GLN A 153 10.22 -11.20 0.98
N MET A 154 9.80 -10.66 -0.18
CA MET A 154 8.68 -9.73 -0.22
C MET A 154 7.35 -10.39 0.18
N ILE A 155 7.15 -11.66 -0.20
CA ILE A 155 5.99 -12.46 0.25
C ILE A 155 6.05 -12.70 1.76
N ASP A 156 7.23 -13.03 2.30
CA ASP A 156 7.43 -13.20 3.75
C ASP A 156 7.10 -11.90 4.51
N GLY A 157 7.52 -10.76 3.99
CA GLY A 157 7.20 -9.44 4.55
C GLY A 157 5.70 -9.15 4.56
N LEU A 158 4.98 -9.53 3.49
CA LEU A 158 3.52 -9.42 3.44
C LEU A 158 2.86 -10.34 4.46
N ALA A 159 3.30 -11.59 4.57
CA ALA A 159 2.77 -12.55 5.54
C ALA A 159 2.99 -12.05 6.98
N LEU A 160 4.17 -11.51 7.29
CA LEU A 160 4.45 -10.84 8.56
C LEU A 160 3.49 -9.68 8.81
N GLY A 161 3.30 -8.80 7.83
CA GLY A 161 2.36 -7.67 7.94
C GLY A 161 0.93 -8.10 8.26
N GLU A 162 0.43 -9.16 7.63
CA GLU A 162 -0.94 -9.69 7.83
C GLU A 162 -1.11 -10.46 9.15
N THR A 163 -0.03 -11.00 9.73
CA THR A 163 -0.08 -11.69 11.03
C THR A 163 -0.06 -10.74 12.21
N THR A 164 0.55 -9.56 12.05
CA THR A 164 0.60 -8.55 13.12
C THR A 164 -0.70 -7.78 13.20
N PRO A 165 -1.30 -7.58 14.40
CA PRO A 165 -2.41 -6.66 14.57
C PRO A 165 -1.91 -5.23 14.35
N GLY A 166 -2.13 -4.69 13.15
CA GLY A 166 -1.66 -3.36 12.80
C GLY A 166 -1.87 -2.99 11.34
N PRO A 167 -1.38 -1.81 10.95
CA PRO A 167 -1.46 -1.35 9.57
C PRO A 167 -0.56 -2.19 8.65
N LEU A 168 -1.12 -2.77 7.58
CA LEU A 168 -0.38 -3.56 6.57
C LEU A 168 0.85 -2.82 6.00
N ILE A 169 0.80 -1.49 5.97
CA ILE A 169 1.90 -0.63 5.49
C ILE A 169 3.22 -0.91 6.22
N MET A 170 3.21 -1.54 7.40
CA MET A 170 4.41 -1.96 8.12
C MET A 170 5.36 -2.83 7.29
N VAL A 171 4.89 -3.46 6.20
CA VAL A 171 5.73 -4.14 5.21
C VAL A 171 6.86 -3.26 4.66
N VAL A 172 6.68 -1.93 4.57
CA VAL A 172 7.76 -1.04 4.09
C VAL A 172 8.96 -1.01 5.05
N ALA A 173 8.73 -1.15 6.36
CA ALA A 173 9.79 -1.22 7.35
C ALA A 173 10.55 -2.55 7.24
N PHE A 174 9.83 -3.64 6.96
CA PHE A 174 10.44 -4.94 6.66
C PHE A 174 11.30 -4.86 5.39
N VAL A 175 10.80 -4.27 4.31
CA VAL A 175 11.54 -4.06 3.07
C VAL A 175 12.80 -3.22 3.32
N GLY A 176 12.68 -2.14 4.09
CA GLY A 176 13.83 -1.34 4.52
C GLY A 176 14.84 -2.15 5.33
N PHE A 177 14.37 -2.98 6.26
CA PHE A 177 15.21 -3.85 7.07
C PHE A 177 16.01 -4.83 6.23
N VAL A 178 15.32 -5.62 5.40
CA VAL A 178 15.96 -6.62 4.55
C VAL A 178 16.90 -5.94 3.56
N GLY A 179 16.50 -4.82 2.95
CA GLY A 179 17.38 -4.08 2.05
C GLY A 179 18.65 -3.55 2.71
N GLY A 180 18.55 -3.02 3.94
CA GLY A 180 19.71 -2.55 4.70
C GLY A 180 20.63 -3.70 5.10
N TRP A 181 20.04 -4.83 5.49
CA TRP A 181 20.74 -6.07 5.82
C TRP A 181 21.48 -6.65 4.61
N THR A 182 20.77 -6.91 3.52
CA THR A 182 21.28 -7.56 2.31
C THR A 182 22.33 -6.73 1.57
N LYS A 183 22.23 -5.39 1.64
CA LYS A 183 23.23 -4.50 1.04
C LYS A 183 24.40 -4.17 1.97
N GLU A 184 24.44 -4.76 3.16
CA GLU A 184 25.52 -4.61 4.14
C GLU A 184 25.95 -3.15 4.33
N VAL A 185 24.99 -2.25 4.55
CA VAL A 185 25.24 -0.79 4.46
C VAL A 185 26.33 -0.31 5.42
N PHE A 186 26.55 -1.00 6.53
CA PHE A 186 27.60 -0.72 7.51
C PHE A 186 28.71 -1.78 7.57
N GLY A 187 28.79 -2.63 6.55
CA GLY A 187 29.69 -3.78 6.49
C GLY A 187 29.11 -5.06 7.10
N PRO A 188 29.80 -6.20 6.91
CA PRO A 188 29.32 -7.53 7.26
C PRO A 188 29.22 -7.76 8.78
N ASP A 189 29.94 -6.99 9.59
CA ASP A 189 29.95 -7.16 11.04
C ASP A 189 28.75 -6.48 11.73
N SER A 190 27.98 -5.65 11.01
CA SER A 190 26.94 -4.78 11.58
C SER A 190 25.59 -4.92 10.87
N LEU A 191 25.24 -6.13 10.41
CA LEU A 191 24.02 -6.39 9.63
C LEU A 191 22.73 -5.97 10.35
N LEU A 192 22.63 -6.21 11.65
CA LEU A 192 21.44 -5.84 12.42
C LEU A 192 21.26 -4.32 12.51
N LEU A 193 22.37 -3.58 12.67
CA LEU A 193 22.36 -2.13 12.64
C LEU A 193 21.99 -1.62 11.23
N ALA A 194 22.52 -2.25 10.18
CA ALA A 194 22.23 -1.91 8.80
C ALA A 194 20.74 -2.11 8.47
N GLY A 195 20.16 -3.23 8.92
CA GLY A 195 18.72 -3.47 8.82
C GLY A 195 17.90 -2.46 9.64
N ALA A 196 18.26 -2.19 10.89
CA ALA A 196 17.56 -1.21 11.72
C ALA A 196 17.59 0.21 11.11
N ALA A 197 18.71 0.62 10.49
CA ALA A 197 18.81 1.88 9.78
C ALA A 197 17.91 1.88 8.53
N GLY A 198 17.95 0.83 7.71
CA GLY A 198 17.10 0.70 6.53
C GLY A 198 15.61 0.75 6.88
N ALA A 199 15.18 0.04 7.92
CA ALA A 199 13.81 0.11 8.45
C ALA A 199 13.44 1.53 8.89
N SER A 200 14.31 2.19 9.65
CA SER A 200 14.08 3.55 10.16
C SER A 200 13.92 4.57 9.02
N ILE A 201 14.76 4.47 7.99
CA ILE A 201 14.68 5.32 6.80
C ILE A 201 13.39 5.03 6.02
N ALA A 202 13.08 3.77 5.75
CA ALA A 202 11.84 3.40 5.06
C ALA A 202 10.60 3.92 5.80
N THR A 203 10.54 3.75 7.12
CA THR A 203 9.45 4.26 7.96
C THR A 203 9.38 5.78 7.92
N LEU A 204 10.48 6.48 8.16
CA LEU A 204 10.50 7.94 8.19
C LEU A 204 10.00 8.53 6.87
N PHE A 205 10.56 8.10 5.74
CA PHE A 205 10.24 8.68 4.43
C PHE A 205 8.90 8.19 3.86
N THR A 206 8.34 7.09 4.36
CA THR A 206 6.96 6.67 4.01
C THR A 206 5.92 7.44 4.82
N PHE A 207 6.12 7.54 6.14
CA PHE A 207 5.13 8.13 7.03
C PHE A 207 5.18 9.65 7.06
N LEU A 208 6.33 10.29 6.85
CA LEU A 208 6.44 11.75 6.91
C LEU A 208 5.53 12.45 5.87
N PRO A 209 5.53 12.07 4.57
CA PRO A 209 4.58 12.65 3.61
C PRO A 209 3.13 12.31 3.97
N SER A 210 2.87 11.10 4.49
CA SER A 210 1.53 10.66 4.90
C SER A 210 0.98 11.51 6.06
N PHE A 211 1.80 11.78 7.08
CA PHE A 211 1.44 12.67 8.18
C PHE A 211 1.24 14.11 7.70
N LEU A 212 2.07 14.59 6.77
CA LEU A 212 1.86 15.90 6.15
C LEU A 212 0.51 15.95 5.43
N PHE A 213 0.16 14.95 4.62
CA PHE A 213 -1.13 14.92 3.95
C PHE A 213 -2.31 14.90 4.93
N ILE A 214 -2.19 14.20 6.06
CA ILE A 214 -3.25 14.18 7.07
C ILE A 214 -3.35 15.54 7.79
N LEU A 215 -2.24 16.12 8.23
CA LEU A 215 -2.22 17.40 8.96
C LEU A 215 -2.64 18.59 8.09
N LEU A 216 -2.24 18.57 6.82
CA LEU A 216 -2.56 19.62 5.84
C LEU A 216 -3.93 19.42 5.22
N GLY A 217 -4.23 18.18 4.84
CA GLY A 217 -5.41 17.80 4.08
C GLY A 217 -6.64 17.55 4.95
N GLY A 218 -6.50 17.01 6.17
CA GLY A 218 -7.63 16.70 7.05
C GLY A 218 -8.61 17.86 7.22
N PRO A 219 -8.16 19.06 7.65
CA PRO A 219 -9.01 20.25 7.75
C PRO A 219 -9.66 20.69 6.43
N ALA A 220 -8.99 20.47 5.30
CA ALA A 220 -9.50 20.84 3.98
C ALA A 220 -10.53 19.83 3.48
N VAL A 221 -10.26 18.52 3.64
CA VAL A 221 -11.15 17.42 3.29
C VAL A 221 -12.45 17.53 4.07
N GLU A 222 -12.37 17.83 5.37
CA GLU A 222 -13.54 18.04 6.23
C GLU A 222 -14.41 19.21 5.75
N ALA A 223 -13.79 20.28 5.25
CA ALA A 223 -14.51 21.43 4.67
C ALA A 223 -15.12 21.14 3.29
N THR A 224 -14.68 20.09 2.59
CA THR A 224 -15.10 19.76 1.21
C THR A 224 -15.84 18.43 1.07
N ARG A 225 -16.18 17.76 2.19
CA ARG A 225 -16.72 16.38 2.19
C ARG A 225 -18.02 16.19 1.39
N ASP A 226 -18.79 17.25 1.20
CA ASP A 226 -20.06 17.22 0.48
C ASP A 226 -19.95 17.55 -1.02
N ASP A 227 -18.77 17.88 -1.55
CA ASP A 227 -18.59 18.24 -2.96
C ASP A 227 -18.17 17.03 -3.82
N VAL A 228 -19.10 16.63 -4.71
CA VAL A 228 -18.96 15.52 -5.67
C VAL A 228 -17.73 15.67 -6.58
N LYS A 229 -17.25 16.90 -6.84
CA LYS A 229 -16.08 17.15 -7.69
C LYS A 229 -14.79 16.56 -7.12
N PHE A 230 -14.70 16.42 -5.79
CA PHE A 230 -13.51 15.89 -5.12
C PHE A 230 -13.56 14.38 -4.90
N THR A 231 -14.76 13.79 -4.85
CA THR A 231 -14.94 12.36 -4.55
C THR A 231 -14.90 11.45 -5.79
N ALA A 232 -15.21 12.00 -6.97
CA ALA A 232 -15.23 11.25 -8.21
C ALA A 232 -13.86 10.74 -8.72
N PRO A 233 -12.78 11.55 -8.78
CA PRO A 233 -11.46 11.06 -9.18
C PRO A 233 -10.95 9.94 -8.27
N LEU A 234 -11.21 10.06 -6.95
CA LEU A 234 -10.87 9.06 -5.95
C LEU A 234 -11.59 7.72 -6.19
N THR A 235 -12.82 7.75 -6.69
CA THR A 235 -13.59 6.54 -7.04
C THR A 235 -12.96 5.81 -8.23
N GLY A 236 -12.54 6.56 -9.27
CA GLY A 236 -11.83 6.00 -10.42
C GLY A 236 -10.50 5.36 -10.02
N ILE A 237 -9.70 6.06 -9.20
CA ILE A 237 -8.45 5.54 -8.64
C ILE A 237 -8.69 4.25 -7.85
N THR A 238 -9.70 4.26 -6.97
CA THR A 238 -10.04 3.08 -6.15
C THR A 238 -10.41 1.87 -7.02
N ALA A 239 -11.11 2.08 -8.14
CA ALA A 239 -11.43 1.01 -9.07
C ALA A 239 -10.18 0.43 -9.77
N ALA A 240 -9.27 1.29 -10.24
CA ALA A 240 -8.02 0.85 -10.85
C ALA A 240 -7.13 0.07 -9.86
N VAL A 241 -7.10 0.49 -8.59
CA VAL A 241 -6.39 -0.18 -7.51
C VAL A 241 -6.86 -1.63 -7.33
N VAL A 242 -8.16 -1.92 -7.52
CA VAL A 242 -8.65 -3.31 -7.46
C VAL A 242 -8.00 -4.19 -8.55
N GLY A 243 -7.85 -3.65 -9.76
CA GLY A 243 -7.15 -4.34 -10.85
C GLY A 243 -5.66 -4.56 -10.56
N VAL A 244 -5.02 -3.54 -10.00
CA VAL A 244 -3.61 -3.60 -9.59
C VAL A 244 -3.40 -4.63 -8.46
N ILE A 245 -4.31 -4.73 -7.49
CA ILE A 245 -4.27 -5.76 -6.44
C ILE A 245 -4.41 -7.16 -7.05
N LEU A 246 -5.25 -7.32 -8.09
CA LEU A 246 -5.36 -8.60 -8.80
C LEU A 246 -4.05 -9.00 -9.49
N ASN A 247 -3.33 -8.02 -10.08
CA ASN A 247 -2.00 -8.25 -10.63
C ASN A 247 -1.03 -8.75 -9.56
N LEU A 248 -1.01 -8.09 -8.40
CA LEU A 248 -0.18 -8.51 -7.27
C LEU A 248 -0.53 -9.92 -6.79
N ALA A 249 -1.81 -10.28 -6.75
CA ALA A 249 -2.24 -11.62 -6.38
C ALA A 249 -1.78 -12.68 -7.39
N ALA A 250 -1.94 -12.41 -8.70
CA ALA A 250 -1.46 -13.30 -9.76
C ALA A 250 0.08 -13.46 -9.71
N PHE A 251 0.76 -12.35 -9.44
CA PHE A 251 2.20 -12.29 -9.28
C PHE A 251 2.70 -13.16 -8.12
N PHE A 252 2.11 -13.03 -6.93
CA PHE A 252 2.48 -13.86 -5.79
C PHE A 252 2.11 -15.33 -6.02
N ALA A 253 0.97 -15.61 -6.66
CA ALA A 253 0.61 -16.97 -7.03
C ALA A 253 1.68 -17.60 -7.94
N TYR A 254 2.22 -16.85 -8.90
CA TYR A 254 3.32 -17.32 -9.74
C TYR A 254 4.57 -17.69 -8.92
N HIS A 255 5.04 -16.80 -8.04
CA HIS A 255 6.24 -17.06 -7.24
C HIS A 255 6.08 -18.14 -6.18
N VAL A 256 4.86 -18.38 -5.70
CA VAL A 256 4.55 -19.46 -4.75
C VAL A 256 4.40 -20.80 -5.47
N LEU A 257 3.70 -20.84 -6.60
CA LEU A 257 3.40 -22.08 -7.34
C LEU A 257 4.55 -22.55 -8.22
N TRP A 258 5.38 -21.63 -8.71
CA TRP A 258 6.58 -21.90 -9.51
C TRP A 258 7.79 -21.14 -8.95
N PRO A 259 8.39 -21.61 -7.83
CA PRO A 259 9.53 -20.91 -7.20
C PRO A 259 10.75 -20.77 -8.11
N GLN A 260 10.94 -21.72 -9.04
CA GLN A 260 12.03 -21.75 -10.02
C GLN A 260 11.59 -21.29 -11.43
N GLY A 261 10.41 -20.66 -11.53
CA GLY A 261 9.81 -20.26 -12.80
C GLY A 261 9.07 -21.38 -13.53
N PHE A 262 8.52 -21.08 -14.71
CA PHE A 262 7.65 -22.01 -15.48
C PHE A 262 8.39 -23.27 -15.96
N GLU A 263 9.72 -23.22 -16.06
CA GLU A 263 10.56 -24.37 -16.38
C GLU A 263 10.82 -25.28 -15.16
N GLY A 264 10.54 -24.77 -13.95
CA GLY A 264 10.69 -25.48 -12.70
C GLY A 264 9.50 -26.39 -12.36
N SER A 265 9.62 -27.11 -11.24
CA SER A 265 8.55 -27.96 -10.72
C SER A 265 7.40 -27.13 -10.17
N PHE A 266 6.16 -27.53 -10.52
CA PHE A 266 4.95 -26.99 -9.91
C PHE A 266 4.81 -27.45 -8.45
N GLU A 267 4.66 -26.49 -7.54
CA GLU A 267 4.49 -26.72 -6.11
C GLU A 267 3.02 -27.04 -5.80
N TRP A 268 2.65 -28.32 -5.97
CA TRP A 268 1.27 -28.78 -5.83
C TRP A 268 0.72 -28.63 -4.40
N PHE A 269 1.59 -28.71 -3.39
CA PHE A 269 1.20 -28.67 -1.99
C PHE A 269 0.73 -27.26 -1.59
N SER A 270 1.46 -26.25 -2.00
CA SER A 270 1.13 -24.82 -1.88
C SER A 270 -0.14 -24.48 -2.67
N ALA A 271 -0.33 -25.09 -3.84
CA ALA A 271 -1.57 -24.96 -4.59
C ALA A 271 -2.78 -25.48 -3.79
N LEU A 272 -2.64 -26.65 -3.16
CA LEU A 272 -3.70 -27.26 -2.36
C LEU A 272 -4.01 -26.44 -1.11
N ILE A 273 -2.99 -25.97 -0.39
CA ILE A 273 -3.16 -25.06 0.75
C ILE A 273 -3.82 -23.75 0.29
N GLY A 274 -3.39 -23.18 -0.84
CA GLY A 274 -3.96 -21.95 -1.39
C GLY A 274 -5.45 -22.07 -1.72
N ILE A 275 -5.86 -23.18 -2.34
CA ILE A 275 -7.28 -23.47 -2.63
C ILE A 275 -8.07 -23.64 -1.32
N ALA A 276 -7.54 -24.40 -0.37
CA ALA A 276 -8.19 -24.61 0.92
C ALA A 276 -8.37 -23.29 1.69
N ALA A 277 -7.34 -22.45 1.71
CA ALA A 277 -7.38 -21.11 2.31
C ALA A 277 -8.39 -20.20 1.61
N PHE A 278 -8.43 -20.22 0.26
CA PHE A 278 -9.41 -19.46 -0.51
C PHE A 278 -10.85 -19.86 -0.14
N ILE A 279 -11.13 -21.16 -0.05
CA ILE A 279 -12.45 -21.66 0.36
C ILE A 279 -12.74 -21.25 1.81
N ALA A 280 -11.79 -21.42 2.74
CA ALA A 280 -11.96 -21.02 4.14
C ALA A 280 -12.32 -19.53 4.29
N LEU A 281 -11.65 -18.65 3.54
CA LEU A 281 -11.87 -17.22 3.58
C LEU A 281 -13.17 -16.80 2.89
N PHE A 282 -13.43 -17.29 1.67
CA PHE A 282 -14.58 -16.84 0.88
C PHE A 282 -15.89 -17.54 1.24
N ARG A 283 -15.86 -18.85 1.50
CA ARG A 283 -17.05 -19.66 1.73
C ARG A 283 -17.43 -19.75 3.21
N TYR A 284 -16.43 -19.87 4.08
CA TYR A 284 -16.62 -20.07 5.52
C TYR A 284 -16.33 -18.81 6.35
N LYS A 285 -15.74 -17.76 5.75
CA LYS A 285 -15.43 -16.49 6.42
C LYS A 285 -14.59 -16.67 7.69
N VAL A 286 -13.68 -17.65 7.67
CA VAL A 286 -12.75 -17.90 8.77
C VAL A 286 -11.83 -16.68 8.94
N GLY A 287 -11.43 -16.37 10.18
CA GLY A 287 -10.54 -15.25 10.47
C GLY A 287 -9.16 -15.40 9.81
N ILE A 288 -8.64 -14.30 9.27
CA ILE A 288 -7.37 -14.27 8.52
C ILE A 288 -6.21 -14.85 9.35
N VAL A 289 -6.09 -14.44 10.62
CA VAL A 289 -5.03 -14.91 11.53
C VAL A 289 -5.06 -16.43 11.69
N SER A 290 -6.25 -17.02 11.85
CA SER A 290 -6.39 -18.48 11.98
C SER A 290 -6.01 -19.20 10.70
N VAL A 291 -6.40 -18.68 9.53
CA VAL A 291 -6.04 -19.26 8.23
C VAL A 291 -4.52 -19.23 8.06
N ILE A 292 -3.88 -18.08 8.33
CA ILE A 292 -2.41 -17.96 8.23
C ILE A 292 -1.73 -18.94 9.20
N GLY A 293 -2.19 -19.05 10.44
CA GLY A 293 -1.61 -19.97 11.43
C GLY A 293 -1.67 -21.44 10.98
N VAL A 294 -2.81 -21.87 10.42
CA VAL A 294 -2.95 -23.23 9.87
C VAL A 294 -2.06 -23.44 8.65
N CYS A 295 -2.03 -22.49 7.71
CA CYS A 295 -1.17 -22.55 6.54
C CYS A 295 0.31 -22.62 6.93
N ALA A 296 0.75 -21.81 7.90
CA ALA A 296 2.11 -21.82 8.42
C ALA A 296 2.45 -23.15 9.09
N GLY A 297 1.55 -23.71 9.90
CA GLY A 297 1.74 -25.02 10.53
C GLY A 297 1.84 -26.16 9.51
N LEU A 298 0.98 -26.18 8.50
CA LEU A 298 1.02 -27.16 7.41
C LEU A 298 2.29 -27.02 6.57
N GLY A 299 2.69 -25.79 6.23
CA GLY A 299 3.91 -25.50 5.49
C GLY A 299 5.16 -25.90 6.26
N PHE A 300 5.24 -25.57 7.55
CA PHE A 300 6.34 -25.98 8.41
C PHE A 300 6.46 -27.51 8.49
N GLY A 301 5.35 -28.20 8.73
CA GLY A 301 5.31 -29.66 8.79
C GLY A 301 5.78 -30.30 7.49
N TYR A 302 5.41 -29.77 6.33
CA TYR A 302 5.86 -30.25 5.03
C TYR A 302 7.35 -30.01 4.80
N SER A 303 7.85 -28.81 5.12
CA SER A 303 9.27 -28.47 4.98
C SER A 303 10.20 -29.25 5.91
N SER A 304 9.66 -29.80 7.00
CA SER A 304 10.42 -30.59 7.98
C SER A 304 10.59 -32.05 7.58
N VAL A 305 9.80 -32.52 6.60
CA VAL A 305 9.69 -33.93 6.19
C VAL A 305 10.42 -34.20 4.86
N LEU A 306 10.71 -33.15 4.09
CA LEU A 306 11.48 -33.16 2.84
C LEU A 306 12.90 -32.65 3.05
#